data_AF-A0A8T0DN52-F1
#
_entry.id   AF-A0A8T0DN52-F1
#
_cell.length_a   1.000
_cell.length_b   1.000
_cell.length_c   1.000
_cell.angle_alpha   90.00
_cell.angle_beta   90.00
_cell.angle_gamma   90.00
#
_symmetry.space_group_name_H-M   'P 1'
#
loop_
_entity.id
_entity.type
_entity.pdbx_description
1 polymer ?
#
loop_
_entity_poly.entity_id
_entity_poly.type
_entity_poly.pdbx_seq_one_letter_code
_entity_poly.pdbx_strand_id
1 'polypeptide(L)'
;MYPLRPRSGPKVTIFFIFLIWISAFIVGSPGLVAAELFNQKTANFTKAENETGSNHIQEILNNSELELKVTVKLHCSFRLSPELLELYDYALFILMYLLPLTTLAATYVPISIRLWHHREIGEITRAQAESIRSKRRAVKMMCVVMSIFAVCWLPYQLFFIIIRIKPSLQAYTHLPTIFVSCYWLAMSNAIYNPIIYFTMNRR
;
A
#
# COMPACT_ATOMS: atom_id res chain seq x y z
N MET A 1 -1.29 28.38 18.50
CA MET A 1 -2.60 27.97 17.95
C MET A 1 -3.38 29.25 17.75
N TYR A 2 -3.58 29.73 16.52
CA TYR A 2 -4.30 30.98 16.24
C TYR A 2 -5.77 30.80 16.64
N PRO A 3 -6.24 31.33 17.79
CA PRO A 3 -7.54 30.97 18.35
C PRO A 3 -8.72 31.57 17.57
N LEU A 4 -8.44 32.45 16.61
CA LEU A 4 -9.43 33.29 15.94
C LEU A 4 -9.72 32.89 14.48
N ARG A 5 -9.11 31.82 13.97
CA ARG A 5 -9.48 31.33 12.63
C ARG A 5 -10.74 30.47 12.74
N PRO A 6 -11.86 30.83 12.09
CA PRO A 6 -13.08 30.04 12.15
C PRO A 6 -12.79 28.61 11.68
N ARG A 7 -13.31 27.63 12.43
CA ARG A 7 -13.26 26.22 12.04
C ARG A 7 -13.90 26.07 10.66
N SER A 8 -13.27 25.33 9.77
CA SER A 8 -13.83 25.07 8.45
C SER A 8 -15.26 24.53 8.59
N GLY A 9 -16.20 25.21 7.95
CA GLY A 9 -17.60 24.80 7.95
C GLY A 9 -17.79 23.49 7.17
N PRO A 10 -18.88 22.73 7.42
CA PRO A 10 -19.12 21.45 6.77
C PRO A 10 -19.07 21.51 5.23
N LYS A 11 -19.58 22.60 4.64
CA LYS A 11 -19.55 22.82 3.18
C LYS A 11 -18.12 22.85 2.62
N VAL A 12 -17.20 23.51 3.31
CA VAL A 12 -15.78 23.60 2.92
C VAL A 12 -15.12 22.23 3.03
N THR A 13 -15.41 21.48 4.09
CA THR A 13 -14.90 20.11 4.26
C THR A 13 -15.38 19.17 3.15
N ILE A 14 -16.67 19.20 2.82
CA ILE A 14 -17.25 18.36 1.75
C ILE A 14 -16.62 18.69 0.40
N PHE A 15 -16.43 19.98 0.11
CA PHE A 15 -15.76 20.42 -1.11
C PHE A 15 -14.35 19.82 -1.25
N PHE A 16 -13.53 19.87 -0.18
CA PHE A 16 -12.20 19.27 -0.21
C PHE A 16 -12.23 17.74 -0.34
N ILE A 17 -13.19 17.06 0.30
CA ILE A 17 -13.36 15.61 0.12
C ILE A 17 -13.62 15.28 -1.35
N PHE A 18 -14.51 16.03 -2.01
CA PHE A 18 -14.81 15.82 -3.42
C PHE A 18 -13.58 16.04 -4.32
N LEU A 19 -12.78 17.08 -4.06
CA LEU A 19 -11.53 17.31 -4.76
C LEU A 19 -10.53 16.17 -4.59
N ILE A 20 -10.42 15.60 -3.38
CA ILE A 20 -9.55 14.45 -3.10
C ILE A 20 -10.00 13.22 -3.90
N TRP A 21 -11.31 12.97 -4.00
CA TRP A 21 -11.82 11.85 -4.81
C TRP A 21 -11.56 12.04 -6.31
N ILE A 22 -11.75 13.25 -6.83
CA ILE A 22 -11.43 13.56 -8.23
C ILE A 22 -9.94 13.35 -8.49
N SER A 23 -9.06 13.89 -7.66
CA SER A 23 -7.62 13.73 -7.85
C SER A 23 -7.18 12.27 -7.74
N ALA A 24 -7.74 11.51 -6.80
CA ALA A 24 -7.48 10.08 -6.67
C ALA A 24 -7.89 9.30 -7.93
N PHE A 25 -9.06 9.61 -8.51
CA PHE A 25 -9.52 8.99 -9.74
C PHE A 25 -8.60 9.34 -10.93
N ILE A 26 -8.24 10.61 -11.07
CA ILE A 26 -7.32 11.07 -12.13
C ILE A 26 -5.98 10.35 -12.02
N VAL A 27 -5.41 10.27 -10.82
CA VAL A 27 -4.11 9.61 -10.59
C VAL A 27 -4.18 8.10 -10.83
N GLY A 28 -5.29 7.43 -10.47
CA GLY A 28 -5.45 5.99 -10.70
C GLY A 28 -5.84 5.60 -12.13
N SER A 29 -6.39 6.54 -12.92
CA SER A 29 -6.94 6.26 -14.25
C SER A 29 -5.94 5.76 -15.30
N PRO A 30 -4.67 6.25 -15.39
CA PRO A 30 -3.71 5.75 -16.38
C PRO A 30 -3.46 4.27 -16.17
N GLY A 31 -3.51 3.84 -14.90
CA GLY A 31 -3.29 2.46 -14.59
C GLY A 31 -4.43 1.53 -14.99
N LEU A 32 -5.66 2.01 -14.90
CA LEU A 32 -6.82 1.26 -15.33
C LEU A 32 -6.87 1.11 -16.86
N VAL A 33 -6.54 2.18 -17.59
CA VAL A 33 -6.58 2.20 -19.06
C VAL A 33 -5.46 1.37 -19.67
N ALA A 34 -4.28 1.36 -19.04
CA ALA A 34 -3.13 0.62 -19.54
C ALA A 34 -3.15 -0.88 -19.20
N ALA A 35 -4.05 -1.33 -18.32
CA ALA A 35 -4.17 -2.72 -17.92
C ALA A 35 -4.86 -3.56 -19.03
N GLU A 36 -4.11 -4.45 -19.67
CA GLU A 36 -4.62 -5.38 -20.66
C GLU A 36 -4.45 -6.84 -20.20
N LEU A 37 -5.44 -7.68 -20.54
CA LEU A 37 -5.44 -9.12 -20.25
C LEU A 37 -4.94 -9.90 -21.47
N PHE A 38 -3.81 -10.58 -21.35
CA PHE A 38 -3.25 -11.43 -22.39
C PHE A 38 -3.35 -12.92 -22.01
N ASN A 39 -3.70 -13.75 -22.99
CA ASN A 39 -3.64 -15.21 -22.85
C ASN A 39 -2.24 -15.69 -23.22
N GLN A 40 -1.42 -16.04 -22.22
CA GLN A 40 -0.14 -16.69 -22.44
C GLN A 40 -0.33 -18.21 -22.52
N LYS A 41 -0.10 -18.78 -23.71
CA LYS A 41 -0.10 -20.23 -23.90
C LYS A 41 1.29 -20.77 -23.57
N THR A 42 1.39 -21.61 -22.55
CA THR A 42 2.62 -22.33 -22.21
C THR A 42 2.41 -23.81 -22.53
N ALA A 43 3.24 -24.35 -23.42
CA ALA A 43 3.29 -25.75 -23.76
C ALA A 43 4.30 -26.45 -22.85
N ASN A 44 3.83 -27.35 -21.99
CA ASN A 44 4.70 -28.21 -21.19
C ASN A 44 4.53 -29.65 -21.68
N PHE A 45 5.63 -30.31 -21.97
CA PHE A 45 5.64 -31.74 -22.23
C PHE A 45 5.70 -32.47 -20.89
N THR A 46 4.62 -33.13 -20.51
CA THR A 46 4.60 -34.01 -19.33
C THR A 46 4.80 -35.44 -19.81
N LYS A 47 5.88 -36.08 -19.35
CA LYS A 47 6.07 -37.51 -19.55
C LYS A 47 5.07 -38.23 -18.63
N ALA A 48 4.25 -39.13 -19.16
CA ALA A 48 3.39 -39.98 -18.35
C ALA A 48 4.29 -40.91 -17.50
N GLU A 49 4.38 -40.63 -16.20
CA GLU A 49 5.07 -41.49 -15.25
C GLU A 49 4.07 -42.54 -14.76
N ASN A 50 4.05 -43.70 -15.43
CA ASN A 50 3.27 -44.83 -14.95
C ASN A 50 4.00 -45.44 -13.74
N GLU A 51 3.47 -45.19 -12.54
CA GLU A 51 3.84 -45.93 -11.34
C GLU A 51 3.34 -47.37 -11.48
N THR A 52 4.22 -48.30 -11.87
CA THR A 52 4.07 -49.72 -11.52
C THR A 52 5.43 -50.41 -11.66
N GLY A 53 5.83 -51.09 -10.59
CA GLY A 53 7.19 -51.56 -10.38
C GLY A 53 7.67 -52.66 -11.33
N SER A 54 9.00 -52.75 -11.36
CA SER A 54 9.86 -53.90 -11.68
C SER A 54 9.68 -54.59 -13.04
N ASN A 55 10.75 -54.48 -13.84
CA ASN A 55 11.16 -55.39 -14.93
C ASN A 55 10.53 -55.19 -16.32
N HIS A 56 10.66 -54.01 -16.94
CA HIS A 56 10.48 -53.88 -18.41
C HIS A 56 11.12 -52.61 -19.02
N ILE A 57 12.40 -52.33 -18.73
CA ILE A 57 13.05 -51.05 -19.14
C ILE A 57 13.24 -50.91 -20.66
N GLN A 58 13.25 -52.02 -21.43
CA GLN A 58 13.48 -51.99 -22.88
C GLN A 58 12.24 -51.75 -23.75
N GLU A 59 11.02 -51.88 -23.19
CA GLU A 59 9.76 -51.67 -23.93
C GLU A 59 9.16 -50.27 -23.68
N ILE A 60 9.53 -49.63 -22.57
CA ILE A 60 9.04 -48.31 -22.17
C ILE A 60 9.62 -47.17 -23.03
N LEU A 61 10.83 -47.33 -23.59
CA LEU A 61 11.47 -46.29 -24.42
C LEU A 61 10.84 -46.14 -25.81
N ASN A 62 10.13 -47.14 -26.32
CA ASN A 62 9.48 -47.07 -27.63
C ASN A 62 8.02 -46.56 -27.57
N ASN A 63 7.39 -46.61 -26.40
CA ASN A 63 5.97 -46.28 -26.21
C ASN A 63 5.72 -45.01 -25.38
N SER A 64 6.75 -44.21 -25.08
CA SER A 64 6.53 -42.94 -24.36
C SER A 64 5.87 -41.91 -25.29
N GLU A 65 4.54 -41.98 -25.42
CA GLU A 65 3.75 -40.91 -26.02
C GLU A 65 3.92 -39.64 -25.17
N LEU A 66 4.53 -38.64 -25.77
CA LEU A 66 4.79 -37.35 -25.17
C LEU A 66 3.49 -36.53 -25.23
N GLU A 67 2.69 -36.54 -24.16
CA GLU A 67 1.48 -35.71 -24.11
C GLU A 67 1.85 -34.21 -23.99
N LEU A 68 1.47 -33.43 -25.00
CA LEU A 68 1.62 -31.97 -25.00
C LEU A 68 0.48 -31.35 -24.18
N LYS A 69 0.77 -30.91 -22.95
CA LYS A 69 -0.19 -30.16 -22.14
C LYS A 69 -0.06 -28.67 -22.41
N VAL A 70 -1.02 -28.11 -23.17
CA VAL A 70 -1.13 -26.65 -23.38
C VAL A 70 -1.87 -26.04 -22.21
N THR A 71 -1.17 -25.25 -21.39
CA THR A 71 -1.77 -24.48 -20.31
C THR A 71 -1.96 -23.04 -20.77
N VAL A 72 -3.19 -22.53 -20.68
CA VAL A 72 -3.47 -21.10 -20.94
C VAL A 72 -3.46 -20.38 -19.59
N LYS A 73 -2.50 -19.47 -19.39
CA LYS A 73 -2.47 -18.56 -18.23
C LYS A 73 -2.89 -17.17 -18.67
N LEU A 74 -3.89 -16.61 -17.99
CA LEU A 74 -4.27 -15.22 -18.18
C LEU A 74 -3.28 -14.34 -17.40
N HIS A 75 -2.59 -13.44 -18.09
CA HIS A 75 -1.64 -12.50 -17.49
C HIS A 75 -2.14 -11.07 -17.68
N CYS A 76 -2.15 -10.29 -16.60
CA CYS A 76 -2.42 -8.85 -16.69
C CYS A 76 -1.09 -8.14 -16.87
N SER A 77 -0.94 -7.38 -17.94
CA SER A 77 0.25 -6.56 -18.19
C SER A 77 -0.13 -5.14 -18.52
N PHE A 78 0.68 -4.20 -18.07
CA PHE A 78 0.54 -2.80 -18.47
C PHE A 78 1.14 -2.58 -19.84
N ARG A 79 0.33 -2.11 -20.78
CA ARG A 79 0.78 -1.73 -22.12
C ARG A 79 1.14 -0.24 -22.16
N LEU A 80 2.24 0.11 -21.50
CA LEU A 80 2.76 1.46 -21.47
C LEU A 80 4.27 1.45 -21.78
N SER A 81 4.82 2.54 -22.31
CA SER A 81 6.27 2.61 -22.52
C SER A 81 6.99 2.48 -21.17
N PRO A 82 8.15 1.81 -21.12
CA PRO A 82 8.88 1.59 -19.86
C PRO A 82 9.20 2.91 -19.14
N GLU A 83 9.51 3.97 -19.90
CA GLU A 83 9.77 5.32 -19.40
C GLU A 83 8.54 5.92 -18.69
N LEU A 84 7.33 5.73 -19.25
CA LEU A 84 6.09 6.21 -18.65
C LEU A 84 5.71 5.40 -17.40
N LEU A 85 5.97 4.09 -17.38
CA LEU A 85 5.77 3.23 -16.21
C LEU A 85 6.67 3.67 -15.05
N GLU A 86 7.93 3.98 -15.33
CA GLU A 86 8.87 4.48 -14.32
C GLU A 86 8.42 5.82 -13.75
N LEU A 87 8.08 6.77 -14.63
CA LEU A 87 7.58 8.07 -14.21
C LEU A 87 6.30 7.93 -13.37
N TYR A 88 5.40 7.04 -13.77
CA TYR A 88 4.15 6.77 -13.06
C TYR A 88 4.40 6.17 -11.66
N ASP A 89 5.28 5.18 -11.53
CA ASP A 89 5.63 4.59 -10.23
C ASP A 89 6.25 5.63 -9.29
N TYR A 90 7.16 6.47 -9.79
CA TYR A 90 7.74 7.57 -9.00
C TYR A 90 6.69 8.62 -8.63
N ALA A 91 5.81 8.97 -9.57
CA ALA A 91 4.72 9.91 -9.30
C ALA A 91 3.77 9.37 -8.23
N LEU A 92 3.40 8.09 -8.29
CA LEU A 92 2.60 7.42 -7.27
C LEU A 92 3.32 7.41 -5.91
N PHE A 93 4.61 7.09 -5.86
CA PHE A 93 5.38 7.13 -4.62
C PHE A 93 5.39 8.54 -4.00
N ILE A 94 5.58 9.58 -4.81
CA ILE A 94 5.60 10.95 -4.32
C ILE A 94 4.20 11.38 -3.87
N LEU A 95 3.18 11.20 -4.71
CA LEU A 95 1.83 11.72 -4.49
C LEU A 95 1.05 10.92 -3.44
N MET A 96 1.19 9.60 -3.41
CA MET A 96 0.43 8.72 -2.51
C MET A 96 1.15 8.41 -1.20
N TYR A 97 2.48 8.59 -1.13
CA TYR A 97 3.25 8.25 0.08
C TYR A 97 4.03 9.45 0.64
N LEU A 98 4.98 10.03 -0.10
CA LEU A 98 5.84 11.09 0.46
C LEU A 98 5.09 12.39 0.77
N LEU A 99 4.26 12.88 -0.14
CA LEU A 99 3.52 14.13 0.05
C LEU A 99 2.55 14.03 1.24
N PRO A 100 1.70 12.99 1.37
CA PRO A 100 0.86 12.81 2.55
C PRO A 100 1.70 12.69 3.82
N LEU A 101 2.77 11.91 3.81
CA LEU A 101 3.59 11.71 5.01
C LEU A 101 4.29 13.00 5.47
N THR A 102 4.87 13.76 4.54
CA THR A 102 5.58 15.01 4.83
C THR A 102 4.62 16.13 5.26
N THR A 103 3.47 16.28 4.61
CA THR A 103 2.45 17.26 5.02
C THR A 103 1.90 16.96 6.41
N LEU A 104 1.63 15.68 6.69
CA LEU A 104 1.22 15.24 8.02
C LEU A 104 2.34 15.46 9.06
N ALA A 105 3.59 15.12 8.76
CA ALA A 105 4.71 15.34 9.67
C ALA A 105 4.93 16.84 9.96
N ALA A 106 4.95 17.68 8.93
CA ALA A 106 5.15 19.13 9.05
C ALA A 106 4.06 19.82 9.88
N THR A 107 2.82 19.30 9.83
CA THR A 107 1.70 19.85 10.61
C THR A 107 1.66 19.27 12.04
N TYR A 108 1.74 17.95 12.19
CA TYR A 108 1.48 17.27 13.46
C TYR A 108 2.70 17.19 14.39
N VAL A 109 3.93 17.16 13.89
CA VAL A 109 5.13 17.13 14.75
C VAL A 109 5.23 18.42 15.60
N PRO A 110 5.14 19.64 15.02
CA PRO A 110 5.17 20.86 15.83
C PRO A 110 4.00 20.96 16.80
N ILE A 111 2.80 20.53 16.39
CA ILE A 111 1.61 20.48 17.25
C ILE A 111 1.88 19.56 18.45
N SER A 112 2.42 18.36 18.20
CA SER A 112 2.72 17.38 19.24
C SER A 112 3.75 17.88 20.24
N ILE A 113 4.85 18.49 19.76
CA ILE A 113 5.89 19.07 20.62
C ILE A 113 5.32 20.19 21.49
N ARG A 114 4.53 21.11 20.90
CA ARG A 114 3.92 22.22 21.63
C ARG A 114 2.92 21.75 22.68
N LEU A 115 2.13 20.72 22.38
CA LEU A 115 1.20 20.12 23.34
C LEU A 115 1.89 19.30 24.44
N TRP A 116 3.11 18.82 24.20
CA TRP A 116 3.89 18.09 25.21
C TRP A 116 4.63 19.04 26.16
N HIS A 117 5.09 20.18 25.66
CA HIS A 117 5.88 21.16 26.42
C HIS A 117 5.03 22.24 27.12
N HIS A 118 3.74 22.40 26.80
CA HIS A 118 2.86 23.29 27.56
C HIS A 118 2.58 22.70 28.94
N ARG A 119 3.39 23.09 29.93
CA ARG A 119 3.09 22.95 31.36
C ARG A 119 2.02 23.99 31.68
N GLU A 120 0.90 23.56 32.24
CA GLU A 120 -0.22 24.40 32.63
C GLU A 120 0.20 25.31 33.80
N ILE A 121 0.69 26.52 33.50
CA ILE A 121 1.05 27.53 34.51
C ILE A 121 -0.17 28.46 34.66
N GLY A 122 -1.04 28.17 35.64
CA GLY A 122 -2.23 28.97 35.96
C GLY A 122 -3.40 28.14 36.53
N GLU A 123 -4.40 28.80 37.12
CA GLU A 123 -5.64 28.16 37.57
C GLU A 123 -6.54 27.89 36.36
N ILE A 124 -6.57 26.64 35.91
CA ILE A 124 -7.32 26.23 34.73
C ILE A 124 -8.68 25.72 35.17
N THR A 125 -9.75 26.23 34.55
CA THR A 125 -11.10 25.74 34.80
C THR A 125 -11.20 24.28 34.36
N ARG A 126 -11.97 23.44 35.08
CA ARG A 126 -12.14 22.01 34.72
C ARG A 126 -12.51 21.78 33.24
N ALA A 127 -13.38 22.63 32.68
CA ALA A 127 -13.77 22.58 31.27
C ALA A 127 -12.61 22.87 30.29
N GLN A 128 -11.68 23.76 30.66
CA GLN A 128 -10.50 24.07 29.83
C GLN A 128 -9.50 22.91 29.86
N ALA A 129 -9.27 22.30 31.03
CA ALA A 129 -8.41 21.13 31.18
C ALA A 129 -8.94 19.92 30.38
N GLU A 130 -10.27 19.69 30.39
CA GLU A 130 -10.91 18.67 29.56
C GLU A 130 -10.77 18.94 28.05
N SER A 131 -10.93 20.19 27.62
CA SER A 131 -10.71 20.59 26.22
C SER A 131 -9.27 20.33 25.76
N ILE A 132 -8.28 20.65 26.60
CA ILE A 132 -6.86 20.40 26.31
C ILE A 132 -6.59 18.89 26.23
N ARG A 133 -7.11 18.11 27.18
CA ARG A 133 -6.98 16.65 27.19
C ARG A 133 -7.58 16.00 25.93
N SER A 134 -8.76 16.45 25.51
CA SER A 134 -9.42 16.00 24.28
C SER A 134 -8.58 16.31 23.04
N LYS A 135 -8.03 17.53 22.93
CA LYS A 135 -7.14 17.92 21.83
C LYS A 135 -5.87 17.06 21.79
N ARG A 136 -5.23 16.83 22.95
CA ARG A 136 -4.02 15.99 23.04
C ARG A 136 -4.29 14.55 22.63
N ARG A 137 -5.47 14.03 22.98
CA ARG A 137 -5.92 12.70 22.56
C ARG A 137 -6.11 12.61 21.05
N ALA A 138 -6.79 13.59 20.45
CA ALA A 138 -6.97 13.64 19.00
C ALA A 138 -5.63 13.74 18.25
N VAL A 139 -4.69 14.57 18.74
CA VAL A 139 -3.34 14.67 18.16
C VAL A 139 -2.57 13.36 18.31
N LYS A 140 -2.56 12.76 19.51
CA LYS A 140 -1.92 11.45 19.75
C LYS A 140 -2.48 10.39 18.79
N MET A 141 -3.79 10.41 18.60
CA MET A 141 -4.45 9.49 17.67
C MET A 141 -3.97 9.68 16.23
N MET A 142 -3.92 10.94 15.74
CA MET A 142 -3.42 11.23 14.40
C MET A 142 -1.96 10.78 14.23
N CYS A 143 -1.11 10.98 15.24
CA CYS A 143 0.27 10.49 15.20
C CYS A 143 0.35 8.96 15.07
N VAL A 144 -0.50 8.21 15.80
CA VAL A 144 -0.55 6.74 15.68
C VAL A 144 -0.97 6.31 14.29
N VAL A 145 -2.03 6.93 13.74
CA VAL A 145 -2.49 6.65 12.36
C VAL A 145 -1.37 6.93 11.35
N MET A 146 -0.68 8.06 11.48
CA MET A 146 0.45 8.42 10.61
C MET A 146 1.59 7.40 10.68
N SER A 147 1.99 6.97 11.88
CA SER A 147 3.07 6.00 12.05
C SER A 147 2.72 4.65 11.43
N ILE A 148 1.48 4.20 11.58
CA ILE A 148 1.01 2.94 11.00
C ILE A 148 0.97 3.04 9.47
N PHE A 149 0.42 4.13 8.93
CA PHE A 149 0.44 4.38 7.48
C PHE A 149 1.86 4.32 6.92
N ALA A 150 2.83 4.99 7.58
CA ALA A 150 4.22 4.99 7.16
C ALA A 150 4.82 3.56 7.15
N VAL A 151 4.67 2.82 8.26
CA VAL A 151 5.27 1.49 8.41
C VAL A 151 4.63 0.45 7.49
N CYS A 152 3.31 0.48 7.32
CA CYS A 152 2.60 -0.50 6.49
C CYS A 152 2.90 -0.32 5.01
N TRP A 153 3.03 0.93 4.54
CA TRP A 153 3.24 1.22 3.13
C TRP A 153 4.72 1.20 2.72
N LEU A 154 5.65 1.44 3.66
CA LEU A 154 7.08 1.52 3.35
C LEU A 154 7.62 0.27 2.62
N PRO A 155 7.34 -0.98 3.04
CA PRO A 155 7.90 -2.16 2.37
C PRO A 155 7.39 -2.33 0.95
N TYR A 156 6.13 -1.98 0.70
CA TYR A 156 5.54 -1.98 -0.64
C TYR A 156 6.21 -0.95 -1.54
N GLN A 157 6.39 0.29 -1.06
CA GLN A 157 7.06 1.33 -1.83
C GLN A 157 8.54 1.01 -2.10
N LEU A 158 9.23 0.48 -1.08
CA LEU A 158 10.64 0.08 -1.20
C LEU A 158 10.82 -1.07 -2.20
N PHE A 159 9.86 -2.00 -2.28
CA PHE A 159 9.89 -3.09 -3.25
C PHE A 159 10.02 -2.58 -4.68
N PHE A 160 9.18 -1.61 -5.09
CA PHE A 160 9.24 -1.04 -6.45
C PHE A 160 10.56 -0.34 -6.69
N ILE A 161 11.03 0.48 -5.74
CA ILE A 161 12.31 1.19 -5.86
C ILE A 161 13.49 0.20 -6.02
N ILE A 162 13.52 -0.87 -5.22
CA ILE A 162 14.59 -1.87 -5.27
C ILE A 162 14.62 -2.59 -6.62
N ILE A 163 13.47 -3.02 -7.13
CA ILE A 163 13.39 -3.73 -8.41
C ILE A 163 13.78 -2.83 -9.58
N ARG A 164 13.54 -1.51 -9.48
CA ARG A 164 14.00 -0.54 -10.47
C ARG A 164 15.52 -0.35 -10.43
N ILE A 165 16.11 -0.22 -9.23
CA ILE A 165 17.56 -0.01 -9.07
C ILE A 165 18.36 -1.29 -9.42
N LYS A 166 17.82 -2.46 -9.11
CA LYS A 166 18.46 -3.76 -9.36
C LYS A 166 17.55 -4.70 -10.17
N PRO A 167 17.46 -4.52 -11.50
CA PRO A 167 16.66 -5.38 -12.36
C PRO A 167 17.06 -6.85 -12.28
N SER A 168 18.31 -7.17 -11.92
CA SER A 168 18.79 -8.55 -11.72
C SER A 168 18.02 -9.32 -10.65
N LEU A 169 17.39 -8.63 -9.69
CA LEU A 169 16.54 -9.26 -8.67
C LEU A 169 15.21 -9.76 -9.23
N GLN A 170 14.80 -9.34 -10.43
CA GLN A 170 13.58 -9.84 -11.07
C GLN A 170 13.64 -11.35 -11.36
N ALA A 171 14.84 -11.91 -11.52
CA ALA A 171 15.06 -13.34 -11.71
C ALA A 171 15.04 -14.15 -10.40
N TYR A 172 14.87 -13.50 -9.24
CA TYR A 172 14.91 -14.17 -7.95
C TYR A 172 13.64 -14.99 -7.69
N THR A 173 13.79 -16.28 -7.42
CA THR A 173 12.68 -17.24 -7.28
C THR A 173 11.64 -16.86 -6.22
N HIS A 174 12.07 -16.25 -5.10
CA HIS A 174 11.15 -15.86 -4.01
C HIS A 174 10.59 -14.44 -4.15
N LEU A 175 10.89 -13.73 -5.24
CA LEU A 175 10.42 -12.37 -5.43
C LEU A 175 8.88 -12.22 -5.38
N PRO A 176 8.07 -13.13 -5.97
CA PRO A 176 6.62 -13.05 -5.87
C PRO A 176 6.12 -13.18 -4.43
N THR A 177 6.75 -14.03 -3.62
CA THR A 177 6.41 -14.20 -2.19
C THR A 177 6.69 -12.93 -1.40
N ILE A 178 7.82 -12.28 -1.67
CA ILE A 178 8.19 -10.99 -1.05
C ILE A 178 7.16 -9.93 -1.44
N PHE A 179 6.83 -9.82 -2.73
CA PHE A 179 5.83 -8.88 -3.23
C PHE A 179 4.49 -9.05 -2.51
N VAL A 180 3.97 -10.28 -2.45
CA VAL A 180 2.68 -10.58 -1.80
C VAL A 180 2.73 -10.22 -0.31
N SER A 181 3.84 -10.49 0.37
CA SER A 181 4.02 -10.13 1.78
C SER A 181 4.01 -8.62 2.01
N CYS A 182 4.74 -7.86 1.19
CA CYS A 182 4.75 -6.40 1.23
C CYS A 182 3.38 -5.81 0.92
N TYR A 183 2.69 -6.36 -0.09
CA TYR A 183 1.35 -5.95 -0.48
C TYR A 183 0.34 -6.22 0.64
N TRP A 184 0.38 -7.41 1.24
CA TRP A 184 -0.52 -7.77 2.34
C TRP A 184 -0.37 -6.82 3.53
N LEU A 185 0.86 -6.45 3.87
CA LEU A 185 1.13 -5.47 4.93
C LEU A 185 0.60 -4.07 4.58
N ALA A 186 0.70 -3.63 3.32
CA ALA A 186 0.13 -2.35 2.90
C ALA A 186 -1.41 -2.35 3.00
N MET A 187 -2.05 -3.46 2.62
CA MET A 187 -3.51 -3.61 2.67
C MET A 187 -4.05 -3.74 4.10
N SER A 188 -3.28 -4.33 5.03
CA SER A 188 -3.68 -4.43 6.44
C SER A 188 -3.87 -3.07 7.11
N ASN A 189 -3.35 -1.98 6.52
CA ASN A 189 -3.54 -0.60 7.00
C ASN A 189 -5.02 -0.25 7.25
N ALA A 190 -5.93 -0.78 6.43
CA ALA A 190 -7.36 -0.53 6.58
C ALA A 190 -7.94 -1.03 7.93
N ILE A 191 -7.36 -2.08 8.50
CA ILE A 191 -7.83 -2.72 9.75
C ILE A 191 -7.43 -1.90 10.97
N TYR A 192 -6.27 -1.23 10.93
CA TYR A 192 -5.78 -0.48 12.09
C TYR A 192 -6.63 0.76 12.38
N ASN A 193 -7.21 1.39 11.36
CA ASN A 193 -8.04 2.59 11.52
C ASN A 193 -9.15 2.38 12.60
N PRO A 194 -10.11 1.44 12.46
CA PRO A 194 -11.09 1.12 13.49
C PRO A 194 -10.49 0.79 14.87
N ILE A 195 -9.40 0.00 14.92
CA ILE A 195 -8.75 -0.39 16.17
C ILE A 195 -8.24 0.83 16.93
N ILE A 196 -7.60 1.77 16.22
CA ILE A 196 -7.10 3.01 16.81
C ILE A 196 -8.28 3.86 17.30
N TYR A 197 -9.34 4.02 16.52
CA TYR A 197 -10.54 4.75 16.96
C TYR A 197 -11.14 4.11 18.22
N PHE A 198 -11.26 2.78 18.27
CA PHE A 198 -11.82 2.09 19.44
C PHE A 198 -10.95 2.26 20.69
N THR A 199 -9.66 1.95 20.59
CA THR A 199 -8.73 2.00 21.72
C THR A 199 -8.48 3.42 22.21
N MET A 200 -8.40 4.38 21.28
CA MET A 200 -8.06 5.76 21.58
C MET A 200 -9.28 6.67 21.69
N ASN A 201 -10.51 6.21 21.48
CA ASN A 201 -11.75 6.99 21.68
C ASN A 201 -12.71 6.34 22.68
N ARG A 202 -12.20 5.82 23.80
CA ARG A 202 -12.96 5.59 25.04
C ARG A 202 -13.69 6.87 25.50
N ARG A 203 -14.97 7.00 25.18
CA ARG A 203 -15.87 7.95 25.83
C ARG A 203 -15.96 7.64 27.32
#